data_AF-A0A497T508-F1
#
_entry.id   AF-A0A497T508-F1
#
_cell.length_a   1.000
_cell.length_b   1.000
_cell.length_c   1.000
_cell.angle_alpha   90.00
_cell.angle_beta   90.00
_cell.angle_gamma   90.00
#
_symmetry.space_group_name_H-M   'P 1'
#
loop_
_entity.id
_entity.type
_entity.pdbx_description
1 polymer ?
#
loop_
_entity_poly.entity_id
_entity_poly.type
_entity_poly.pdbx_seq_one_letter_code
_entity_poly.pdbx_strand_id
1 'polypeptide(L)'
;MKSVAIRLFTLSIFLTVYIVLTLTFWIAWTSPEKAVKVTINSYNEAGIELFLLLGSLGPVLYGTLCFLSDTLKNLEVKKQKV
;
A
#
# COMPACT_ATOMS: atom_id res chain seq x y z
N MET A 1 16.53 -7.01 16.49
CA MET A 1 16.96 -6.50 15.18
C MET A 1 16.32 -7.30 14.05
N LYS A 2 16.51 -8.63 13.94
CA LYS A 2 15.88 -9.47 12.89
C LYS A 2 14.36 -9.27 12.74
N SER A 3 13.61 -9.30 13.85
CA SER A 3 12.14 -9.09 13.81
C SER A 3 11.70 -7.70 13.34
N VAL A 4 12.48 -6.65 13.64
CA VAL A 4 12.18 -5.27 13.20
C VAL A 4 12.47 -5.09 11.71
N ALA A 5 13.58 -5.65 11.22
CA ALA A 5 13.90 -5.62 9.79
C ALA A 5 12.83 -6.33 8.95
N ILE A 6 12.33 -7.48 9.40
CA ILE A 6 11.23 -8.20 8.73
C ILE A 6 9.96 -7.35 8.70
N ARG A 7 9.60 -6.70 9.82
CA ARG A 7 8.44 -5.81 9.90
C ARG A 7 8.50 -4.64 8.91
N LEU A 8 9.65 -3.98 8.82
CA LEU A 8 9.84 -2.86 7.87
C LEU A 8 9.83 -3.34 6.42
N PHE A 9 10.42 -4.49 6.13
CA PHE A 9 10.39 -5.09 4.80
C PHE A 9 8.98 -5.51 4.38
N THR A 10 8.21 -6.10 5.28
CA THR A 10 6.80 -6.41 5.04
C THR A 10 5.99 -5.14 4.77
N LEU A 11 6.19 -4.08 5.56
CA LEU A 11 5.53 -2.78 5.33
C LEU A 11 5.87 -2.20 3.96
N SER A 12 7.13 -2.27 3.53
CA SER A 12 7.54 -1.75 2.21
C SER A 12 6.92 -2.53 1.06
N ILE A 13 6.80 -3.87 1.19
CA ILE A 13 6.08 -4.70 0.21
C ILE A 13 4.61 -4.29 0.12
N PHE A 14 3.91 -4.15 1.26
CA PHE A 14 2.50 -3.77 1.27
C PHE A 14 2.25 -2.39 0.62
N LEU A 15 3.10 -1.40 0.93
CA LEU A 15 3.03 -0.08 0.28
C LEU A 15 3.30 -0.17 -1.23
N THR A 16 4.27 -0.97 -1.65
CA THR A 16 4.60 -1.15 -3.07
C THR A 16 3.43 -1.78 -3.83
N VAL A 17 2.83 -2.84 -3.27
CA VAL A 17 1.65 -3.49 -3.86
C VAL A 17 0.49 -2.51 -3.96
N TYR A 18 0.26 -1.73 -2.91
CA TYR A 18 -0.79 -0.72 -2.89
C TYR A 18 -0.61 0.33 -4.00
N ILE A 19 0.61 0.87 -4.16
CA ILE A 19 0.95 1.83 -5.22
C ILE A 19 0.75 1.22 -6.62
N VAL A 20 1.24 -0.02 -6.82
CA VAL A 20 1.11 -0.71 -8.11
C VAL A 20 -0.36 -0.94 -8.47
N LEU A 21 -1.19 -1.34 -7.50
CA LEU A 21 -2.63 -1.49 -7.72
C LEU A 21 -3.28 -0.15 -8.07
N THR A 22 -3.04 0.90 -7.30
CA THR A 22 -3.59 2.24 -7.58
C THR A 22 -3.21 2.71 -8.99
N LEU A 23 -1.95 2.55 -9.40
CA LEU A 23 -1.50 2.90 -10.75
C LEU A 23 -2.16 2.04 -11.83
N THR A 24 -2.31 0.74 -11.57
CA THR A 24 -2.95 -0.19 -12.51
C THR A 24 -4.40 0.20 -12.75
N PHE A 25 -5.17 0.48 -11.70
CA PHE A 25 -6.56 0.92 -11.82
C PHE A 25 -6.69 2.33 -12.38
N TRP A 26 -5.75 3.23 -12.06
CA TRP A 26 -5.70 4.56 -12.66
C TRP A 26 -5.48 4.50 -14.18
N ILE A 27 -4.53 3.68 -14.65
CA ILE A 27 -4.29 3.46 -16.08
C ILE A 27 -5.50 2.79 -16.73
N ALA A 28 -6.10 1.80 -16.05
CA ALA A 28 -7.29 1.12 -16.55
C ALA A 28 -8.49 2.09 -16.70
N TRP A 29 -8.64 3.03 -15.77
CA TRP A 29 -9.69 4.04 -15.80
C TRP A 29 -9.44 5.13 -16.87
N THR A 30 -8.20 5.61 -17.02
CA THR A 30 -7.85 6.69 -17.96
C THR A 30 -7.65 6.23 -19.40
N SER A 31 -7.38 4.95 -19.64
CA SER A 31 -7.20 4.39 -20.98
C SER A 31 -7.93 3.06 -21.11
N PRO A 32 -9.28 3.04 -21.06
CA PRO A 32 -10.08 1.82 -21.07
C PRO A 32 -9.88 0.98 -22.35
N GLU A 33 -9.47 1.61 -23.45
CA GLU A 33 -9.20 0.95 -24.74
C GLU A 33 -7.83 0.23 -24.78
N LYS A 34 -6.88 0.65 -23.94
CA LYS A 34 -5.54 0.07 -23.79
C LYS A 34 -5.40 -0.74 -22.51
N ALA A 35 -6.34 -0.58 -21.58
CA ALA A 35 -6.59 -1.50 -20.49
C ALA A 35 -6.92 -2.82 -21.16
N VAL A 36 -5.86 -3.62 -21.35
CA VAL A 36 -5.88 -4.88 -22.05
C VAL A 36 -7.15 -5.63 -21.66
N LYS A 37 -7.69 -6.39 -22.60
CA LYS A 37 -8.70 -7.45 -22.49
C LYS A 37 -8.43 -8.48 -21.36
N VAL A 38 -7.63 -8.15 -20.35
CA VAL A 38 -7.67 -8.63 -18.98
C VAL A 38 -9.02 -8.24 -18.41
N THR A 39 -9.61 -9.20 -17.73
CA THR A 39 -10.90 -9.21 -17.04
C THR A 39 -11.03 -8.16 -15.91
N ILE A 40 -10.51 -6.94 -16.09
CA ILE A 40 -10.47 -5.86 -15.09
C ILE A 40 -11.39 -4.70 -15.50
N ASN A 41 -11.77 -4.62 -16.77
CA ASN A 41 -12.70 -3.59 -17.26
C ASN A 41 -13.95 -4.19 -17.93
N SER A 42 -14.44 -5.32 -17.40
CA SER A 42 -15.82 -5.71 -17.64
C SER A 42 -16.68 -4.75 -16.81
N TYR A 43 -17.44 -3.84 -17.44
CA TYR A 43 -18.46 -3.01 -16.75
C TYR A 43 -17.98 -1.89 -15.80
N ASN A 44 -16.91 -1.14 -16.11
CA ASN A 44 -16.51 0.06 -15.34
C ASN A 44 -16.08 -0.24 -13.88
N GLU A 45 -15.80 -1.50 -13.57
CA GLU A 45 -15.36 -1.98 -12.24
C GLU A 45 -14.05 -1.32 -11.80
N ALA A 46 -13.13 -1.05 -12.75
CA ALA A 46 -11.87 -0.37 -12.50
C ALA A 46 -12.03 1.03 -11.85
N GLY A 47 -13.09 1.76 -12.17
CA GLY A 47 -13.36 3.07 -11.55
C GLY A 47 -13.83 2.96 -10.10
N ILE A 48 -14.64 1.94 -9.80
CA ILE A 48 -15.11 1.64 -8.43
C ILE A 48 -13.93 1.18 -7.57
N GLU A 49 -13.10 0.28 -8.10
CA GLU A 49 -11.90 -0.21 -7.42
C GLU A 49 -10.87 0.90 -7.18
N LEU A 50 -10.69 1.81 -8.14
CA LEU A 50 -9.86 3.00 -7.96
C LEU A 50 -10.41 3.91 -6.86
N PHE A 51 -11.72 4.15 -6.82
CA PHE A 51 -12.35 4.97 -5.79
C PHE A 51 -12.20 4.35 -4.39
N LEU A 52 -12.37 3.03 -4.27
CA LEU A 52 -12.15 2.28 -3.03
C LEU A 52 -10.69 2.33 -2.59
N LEU A 53 -9.75 2.17 -3.53
CA LEU A 53 -8.32 2.29 -3.27
C LEU A 53 -8.00 3.71 -2.76
N LEU A 54 -8.39 4.76 -3.48
CA LEU A 54 -8.16 6.14 -3.07
C LEU A 54 -8.82 6.47 -1.73
N GLY A 55 -10.04 5.97 -1.48
CA GLY A 55 -10.73 6.13 -0.19
C GLY A 55 -10.00 5.45 0.97
N SER A 56 -9.31 4.34 0.71
CA SER A 56 -8.50 3.64 1.72
C SER A 56 -7.12 4.27 1.99
N LEU A 57 -6.72 5.29 1.21
CA LEU A 57 -5.39 5.92 1.31
C LEU A 57 -5.14 6.51 2.70
N GLY A 58 -6.11 7.23 3.26
CA GLY A 58 -6.01 7.84 4.59
C GLY A 58 -5.71 6.81 5.69
N PRO A 59 -6.57 5.78 5.86
CA PRO A 59 -6.31 4.68 6.79
C PRO A 59 -4.99 3.95 6.56
N VAL A 60 -4.59 3.70 5.31
CA VAL A 60 -3.33 3.03 4.97
C VAL A 60 -2.12 3.88 5.38
N LEU A 61 -2.12 5.18 5.10
CA LEU A 61 -1.07 6.09 5.52
C LEU A 61 -1.01 6.21 7.05
N TYR A 62 -2.15 6.36 7.70
CA TYR A 62 -2.23 6.42 9.16
C TYR A 62 -1.68 5.14 9.81
N GLY A 63 -2.12 3.97 9.36
CA GLY A 63 -1.62 2.68 9.84
C GLY A 63 -0.11 2.51 9.63
N THR A 64 0.39 2.96 8.48
CA THR A 64 1.83 2.96 8.17
C THR A 64 2.62 3.83 9.14
N LEU A 65 2.15 5.05 9.43
CA LEU A 65 2.81 5.98 10.35
C LEU A 65 2.80 5.45 11.79
N CYS A 66 1.68 4.91 12.27
CA CYS A 66 1.60 4.29 13.58
C CYS A 66 2.58 3.11 13.70
N PHE A 67 2.59 2.22 12.71
CA PHE A 67 3.47 1.06 12.70
C PHE A 67 4.96 1.47 12.67
N LEU A 68 5.31 2.50 11.90
CA LEU A 68 6.66 3.04 11.86
C LEU A 68 7.06 3.65 13.21
N SER A 69 6.18 4.45 13.81
CA SER A 69 6.41 5.07 15.13
C SER A 69 6.67 4.02 16.21
N ASP A 70 5.83 2.98 16.29
CA ASP A 70 6.01 1.89 17.24
C ASP A 70 7.29 1.10 16.98
N THR A 71 7.63 0.89 15.71
CA THR A 71 8.87 0.19 15.35
C THR A 71 10.12 0.99 15.73
N LEU A 72 10.10 2.31 15.54
CA LEU A 72 11.19 3.21 15.93
C LEU A 72 11.35 3.29 17.46
N LYS A 73 10.24 3.45 18.20
CA LYS A 73 10.27 3.44 19.67
C LYS A 73 10.87 2.14 20.22
N ASN A 74 10.52 0.99 19.64
CA ASN A 74 11.08 -0.30 20.05
C ASN A 74 12.59 -0.42 19.79
N LEU A 75 13.11 0.25 18.75
CA LEU A 75 14.55 0.31 18.48
C LEU A 75 15.28 1.21 19.49
N GLU A 76 14.71 2.36 19.84
CA GLU A 76 15.27 3.29 20.84
C GLU A 76 15.37 2.63 22.22
N VAL A 77 14.28 2.02 22.70
CA VAL A 77 14.25 1.30 23.99
C VAL A 77 15.26 0.15 24.00
N LYS A 78 15.44 -0.53 22.88
CA LYS A 78 16.43 -1.61 22.78
C LYS A 78 17.87 -1.08 22.79
N LYS A 79 18.12 0.11 22.26
CA LYS A 79 19.45 0.75 22.26
C LYS A 79 19.87 1.24 23.65
N GLN A 80 18.94 1.58 24.53
CA GLN A 80 19.23 1.98 25.93
C GLN A 80 19.50 0.81 26.88
N LYS A 81 19.16 -0.43 26.51
CA LYS A 81 19.34 -1.64 27.34
C LYS A 81 20.62 -2.43 27.01
N VAL A 82 21.42 -1.95 26.07
CA VAL A 82 22.71 -2.54 25.64
C VAL A 82 23.80 -1.57 26.04
#